data_AF-A0A1W1W530-F1
#
_entry.id   AF-A0A1W1W530-F1
#
_cell.length_a   1.000
_cell.length_b   1.000
_cell.length_c   1.000
_cell.angle_alpha   90.00
_cell.angle_beta   90.00
_cell.angle_gamma   90.00
#
_symmetry.space_group_name_H-M   'P 1'
#
loop_
_entity.id
_entity.type
_entity.pdbx_description
1 polymer ?
#
loop_
_entity_poly.entity_id
_entity_poly.type
_entity_poly.pdbx_seq_one_letter_code
_entity_poly.pdbx_strand_id
1 'polypeptide(L)'
;MQENKELVPAHDPVMIQQGDTYYMFCTGPGIAKWSSKNTKQWKREKPVFSQAPEWAVKAVPGFKNNHTWAPDISSQNGHYYLYYSISAFGKNTSCIGVAQPEQWRTIASRPRNAQLADSMPGDAAIEEPFIFKKGAYYYLFTSFDYCCRGPQSTYKMVVGRAKELIRPYVDKAGVGLEQGGGTLVMEGNKD
;
A
#
# COMPACT_ATOMS: atom_id res chain seq x y z
N MET A 1 20.22 13.90 -26.56
CA MET A 1 20.87 13.85 -25.22
C MET A 1 19.93 13.07 -24.31
N GLN A 2 20.38 11.94 -23.79
CA GLN A 2 19.60 11.14 -22.84
C GLN A 2 19.75 11.83 -21.49
N GLU A 3 18.69 12.46 -20.99
CA GLU A 3 18.70 13.03 -19.64
C GLU A 3 19.08 11.90 -18.67
N ASN A 4 20.15 12.07 -17.91
CA ASN A 4 20.48 11.21 -16.77
C ASN A 4 19.31 11.33 -15.77
N LYS A 5 18.32 10.45 -15.92
CA LYS A 5 17.19 10.34 -15.01
C LYS A 5 17.72 9.70 -13.74
N GLU A 6 17.97 10.52 -12.72
CA GLU A 6 18.23 10.04 -11.39
C GLU A 6 16.96 9.30 -10.92
N LEU A 7 17.06 7.97 -10.82
CA LEU A 7 15.93 7.13 -10.42
C LEU A 7 15.71 7.26 -8.92
N VAL A 8 14.46 7.43 -8.51
CA VAL A 8 14.08 7.50 -7.10
C VAL A 8 13.87 6.07 -6.57
N PRO A 9 14.66 5.60 -5.58
CA PRO A 9 14.36 4.34 -4.92
C PRO A 9 13.09 4.51 -4.07
N ALA A 10 12.04 3.81 -4.44
CA ALA A 10 10.75 3.82 -3.77
C ALA A 10 10.25 2.39 -3.55
N HIS A 11 9.61 2.17 -2.40
CA HIS A 11 8.88 0.96 -2.03
C HIS A 11 7.59 1.43 -1.36
N ASP A 12 6.45 0.86 -1.74
CA ASP A 12 5.09 1.26 -1.34
C ASP A 12 4.86 2.80 -1.38
N PRO A 13 4.98 3.44 -2.56
CA PRO A 13 4.84 4.88 -2.67
C PRO A 13 3.37 5.32 -2.65
N VAL A 14 3.10 6.43 -1.94
CA VAL A 14 1.86 7.20 -2.05
C VAL A 14 2.19 8.67 -2.33
N MET A 15 1.30 9.38 -3.03
CA MET A 15 1.52 10.79 -3.40
C MET A 15 0.32 11.68 -3.10
N ILE A 16 0.61 12.95 -2.80
CA ILE A 16 -0.38 14.02 -2.74
C ILE A 16 0.21 15.33 -3.30
N GLN A 17 -0.65 16.23 -3.75
CA GLN A 17 -0.26 17.57 -4.15
C GLN A 17 -0.75 18.60 -3.12
N GLN A 18 0.15 19.50 -2.71
CA GLN A 18 -0.17 20.67 -1.90
C GLN A 18 0.31 21.92 -2.65
N GLY A 19 -0.62 22.77 -3.08
CA GLY A 19 -0.29 23.92 -3.92
C GLY A 19 0.36 23.48 -5.23
N ASP A 20 1.53 24.03 -5.54
CA ASP A 20 2.31 23.73 -6.74
C ASP A 20 3.33 22.59 -6.53
N THR A 21 3.26 21.87 -5.40
CA THR A 21 4.26 20.88 -5.00
C THR A 21 3.63 19.51 -4.79
N TYR A 22 4.21 18.51 -5.42
CA TYR A 22 3.92 17.10 -5.21
C TYR A 22 4.81 16.55 -4.10
N TYR A 23 4.22 15.75 -3.23
CA TYR A 23 4.92 15.02 -2.17
C TYR A 23 4.71 13.54 -2.38
N MET A 24 5.79 12.77 -2.27
CA MET A 24 5.76 11.30 -2.30
C MET A 24 6.27 10.77 -0.97
N PHE A 25 5.54 9.83 -0.38
CA PHE A 25 5.90 9.13 0.84
C PHE A 25 6.10 7.66 0.51
N CYS A 26 7.17 7.05 1.03
CA CYS A 26 7.50 5.66 0.76
C CYS A 26 7.88 4.93 2.05
N THR A 27 7.78 3.60 2.02
CA THR A 27 8.39 2.72 3.02
C THR A 27 9.86 3.08 3.24
N GLY A 28 10.28 3.17 4.51
CA GLY A 28 11.64 3.53 4.86
C GLY A 28 11.80 3.99 6.32
N PRO A 29 13.05 4.26 6.76
CA PRO A 29 13.31 4.84 8.08
C PRO A 29 12.54 6.16 8.26
N GLY A 30 11.59 6.17 9.19
CA GLY A 30 10.76 7.30 9.55
C GLY A 30 9.76 7.74 8.48
N ILE A 31 9.40 6.88 7.53
CA ILE A 31 8.67 7.20 6.30
C ILE A 31 9.51 8.13 5.41
N ALA A 32 10.06 7.57 4.34
CA ALA A 32 10.85 8.33 3.38
C ALA A 32 9.96 9.35 2.67
N LYS A 33 10.45 10.58 2.48
CA LYS A 33 9.69 11.67 1.88
C LYS A 33 10.48 12.31 0.74
N TRP A 34 9.78 12.60 -0.34
CA TRP A 34 10.31 13.31 -1.50
C TRP A 34 9.37 14.44 -1.90
N SER A 35 9.91 15.50 -2.49
CA SER A 35 9.14 16.61 -3.05
C SER A 35 9.48 16.84 -4.52
N SER A 36 8.51 17.29 -5.32
CA SER A 36 8.71 17.61 -6.73
C SER A 36 7.77 18.73 -7.18
N LYS A 37 8.23 19.59 -8.10
CA LYS A 37 7.39 20.59 -8.77
C LYS A 37 6.76 20.07 -10.07
N ASN A 38 7.24 18.95 -10.61
CA ASN A 38 6.91 18.52 -11.97
C ASN A 38 6.78 16.99 -12.14
N THR A 39 6.75 16.24 -11.04
CA THR A 39 6.69 14.76 -10.95
C THR A 39 7.80 14.01 -11.70
N LYS A 40 8.83 14.70 -12.19
CA LYS A 40 9.96 14.11 -12.93
C LYS A 40 11.26 14.19 -12.14
N GLN A 41 11.50 15.32 -11.50
CA GLN A 41 12.68 15.56 -10.66
C GLN A 41 12.24 15.59 -9.21
N TRP A 42 12.87 14.75 -8.39
CA TRP A 42 12.48 14.57 -7.00
C TRP A 42 13.62 14.93 -6.07
N LYS A 43 13.32 15.73 -5.06
CA LYS A 43 14.25 16.09 -3.99
C LYS A 43 13.97 15.23 -2.78
N ARG A 44 15.00 14.59 -2.21
CA ARG A 44 14.88 13.88 -0.93
C ARG A 44 14.65 14.89 0.19
N GLU A 45 13.60 14.69 0.96
CA GLU A 45 13.29 15.49 2.14
C GLU A 45 13.61 14.71 3.42
N LYS A 46 13.60 15.42 4.55
CA LYS A 46 13.63 14.78 5.87
C LYS A 46 12.45 13.81 6.01
N PRO A 47 12.65 12.62 6.60
CA PRO A 47 11.57 11.68 6.86
C PRO A 47 10.50 12.30 7.77
N VAL A 48 9.32 11.68 7.81
CA VAL A 48 8.21 12.15 8.66
C VAL A 48 8.58 12.05 10.13
N PHE A 49 9.17 10.93 10.55
CA PHE A 49 9.65 10.71 11.89
C PHE A 49 11.18 10.75 11.93
N SER A 50 11.77 11.67 12.69
CA SER A 50 13.22 11.70 12.93
C SER A 50 13.68 10.54 13.82
N GLN A 51 12.79 10.02 14.66
CA GLN A 51 13.02 8.89 15.56
C GLN A 51 11.78 8.01 15.65
N ALA A 52 11.98 6.74 16.01
CA ALA A 52 10.87 5.81 16.22
C ALA A 52 9.94 6.31 17.34
N PRO A 53 8.61 6.38 17.13
CA PRO A 53 7.68 6.69 18.20
C PRO A 53 7.78 5.65 19.33
N GLU A 54 7.85 6.10 20.58
CA GLU A 54 8.04 5.22 21.75
C GLU A 54 6.94 4.16 21.85
N TRP A 55 5.69 4.54 21.58
CA TRP A 55 4.56 3.62 21.59
C TRP A 55 4.72 2.50 20.56
N ALA A 56 5.31 2.80 19.40
CA ALA A 56 5.48 1.83 18.31
C ALA A 56 6.53 0.78 18.68
N VAL A 57 7.64 1.22 19.29
CA VAL A 57 8.69 0.34 19.81
C VAL A 57 8.14 -0.56 20.92
N LYS A 58 7.28 -0.02 21.80
CA LYS A 58 6.64 -0.78 22.88
C LYS A 58 5.61 -1.79 22.38
N ALA A 59 4.75 -1.38 21.44
CA ALA A 59 3.67 -2.21 20.91
C ALA A 59 4.19 -3.35 20.03
N VAL A 60 5.25 -3.08 19.26
CA VAL A 60 5.86 -4.06 18.35
C VAL A 60 7.35 -4.17 18.67
N PRO A 61 7.77 -5.05 19.60
CA PRO A 61 9.18 -5.21 19.98
C PRO A 61 10.11 -5.59 18.81
N GLY A 62 9.55 -6.12 17.72
CA GLY A 62 10.26 -6.41 16.47
C GLY A 62 10.47 -5.21 15.55
N PHE A 63 9.86 -4.05 15.85
CA PHE A 63 10.01 -2.82 15.08
C PHE A 63 11.40 -2.24 15.31
N LYS A 64 12.20 -2.20 14.24
CA LYS A 64 13.61 -1.79 14.29
C LYS A 64 13.89 -0.68 13.28
N ASN A 65 14.94 0.08 13.55
CA ASN A 65 15.51 1.08 12.63
C ASN A 65 14.51 2.16 12.19
N ASN A 66 13.44 2.38 12.97
CA ASN A 66 12.34 3.26 12.59
C ASN A 66 11.74 2.90 11.22
N HIS A 67 11.83 1.64 10.76
CA HIS A 67 11.49 1.27 9.39
C HIS A 67 9.97 1.08 9.25
N THR A 68 9.29 2.14 8.85
CA THR A 68 7.82 2.24 8.78
C THR A 68 7.33 2.01 7.36
N TRP A 69 6.25 1.23 7.20
CA TRP A 69 5.86 0.69 5.89
C TRP A 69 4.52 1.25 5.40
N ALA A 70 4.32 1.14 4.08
CA ALA A 70 3.05 1.34 3.38
C ALA A 70 2.30 2.60 3.85
N PRO A 71 2.91 3.80 3.71
CA PRO A 71 2.21 5.02 4.02
C PRO A 71 1.02 5.22 3.06
N ASP A 72 -0.11 5.71 3.59
CA ASP A 72 -1.24 6.19 2.78
C ASP A 72 -1.58 7.63 3.17
N ILE A 73 -1.77 8.51 2.19
CA ILE A 73 -2.02 9.93 2.43
C ILE A 73 -3.36 10.35 1.79
N SER A 74 -4.19 11.00 2.59
CA SER A 74 -5.40 11.67 2.12
C SER A 74 -5.52 13.08 2.69
N SER A 75 -6.31 13.93 2.04
CA SER A 75 -6.67 15.25 2.58
C SER A 75 -8.18 15.39 2.70
N GLN A 76 -8.63 15.91 3.84
CA GLN A 76 -10.03 16.18 4.12
C GLN A 76 -10.14 17.44 4.96
N ASN A 77 -11.04 18.37 4.59
CA ASN A 77 -11.31 19.60 5.33
C ASN A 77 -10.07 20.44 5.68
N GLY A 78 -9.09 20.51 4.77
CA GLY A 78 -7.84 21.26 4.98
C GLY A 78 -6.79 20.53 5.83
N HIS A 79 -7.09 19.33 6.32
CA HIS A 79 -6.16 18.47 7.05
C HIS A 79 -5.60 17.38 6.16
N TYR A 80 -4.38 16.94 6.48
CA TYR A 80 -3.69 15.83 5.84
C TYR A 80 -3.60 14.67 6.83
N TYR A 81 -4.01 13.48 6.40
CA TYR A 81 -4.03 12.27 7.21
C TYR A 81 -3.07 11.26 6.58
N LEU A 82 -1.94 11.02 7.26
CA LEU A 82 -0.94 10.05 6.85
C LEU A 82 -1.05 8.81 7.74
N TYR A 83 -1.58 7.73 7.16
CA TYR A 83 -1.61 6.41 7.78
C TYR A 83 -0.31 5.66 7.46
N TYR A 84 0.06 4.72 8.32
CA TYR A 84 1.30 3.96 8.17
C TYR A 84 1.26 2.65 8.95
N SER A 85 2.10 1.71 8.56
CA SER A 85 2.20 0.39 9.17
C SER A 85 3.44 0.26 10.06
N ILE A 86 3.23 -0.19 11.30
CA ILE A 86 4.29 -0.65 12.21
C ILE A 86 4.22 -2.17 12.29
N SER A 87 5.28 -2.83 11.83
CA SER A 87 5.32 -4.29 11.74
C SER A 87 6.76 -4.83 11.83
N ALA A 88 6.88 -6.16 11.77
CA ALA A 88 8.12 -6.89 11.60
C ALA A 88 7.93 -7.97 10.53
N PHE A 89 8.96 -8.19 9.70
CA PHE A 89 8.82 -9.04 8.51
C PHE A 89 8.46 -10.48 8.87
N GLY A 90 7.49 -11.06 8.16
CA GLY A 90 7.01 -12.43 8.39
C GLY A 90 6.23 -12.64 9.69
N LYS A 91 5.78 -11.56 10.36
CA LYS A 91 4.92 -11.62 11.55
C LYS A 91 3.64 -10.83 11.32
N ASN A 92 2.54 -11.28 11.91
CA ASN A 92 1.24 -10.60 11.92
C ASN A 92 1.01 -9.75 13.18
N THR A 93 2.05 -9.55 14.01
CA THR A 93 2.01 -8.59 15.12
C THR A 93 2.17 -7.18 14.55
N SER A 94 1.09 -6.65 14.00
CA SER A 94 1.04 -5.36 13.30
C SER A 94 -0.07 -4.48 13.88
N CYS A 95 0.07 -3.16 13.80
CA CYS A 95 -0.97 -2.23 14.23
C CYS A 95 -1.19 -1.14 13.17
N ILE A 96 -2.46 -0.89 12.84
CA ILE A 96 -2.96 0.27 12.09
C ILE A 96 -3.98 0.95 13.00
N GLY A 97 -3.90 2.27 13.21
CA GLY A 97 -4.86 3.00 14.05
C GLY A 97 -6.15 3.35 13.30
N VAL A 98 -7.32 3.08 13.89
CA VAL A 98 -8.67 3.39 13.34
C VAL A 98 -9.64 3.89 14.43
N ALA A 99 -10.68 4.63 14.04
CA ALA A 99 -11.75 5.17 14.90
C ALA A 99 -13.01 4.27 14.94
N GLN A 100 -13.72 4.26 16.08
CA GLN A 100 -14.88 3.40 16.40
C GLN A 100 -16.26 4.10 16.23
N PRO A 101 -17.38 3.36 16.04
CA PRO A 101 -17.53 1.90 16.01
C PRO A 101 -17.28 1.27 14.63
N GLU A 102 -16.74 0.05 14.63
CA GLU A 102 -16.30 -0.65 13.43
C GLU A 102 -17.32 -1.69 12.96
N GLN A 103 -17.67 -1.66 11.67
CA GLN A 103 -18.27 -2.81 10.98
C GLN A 103 -17.24 -3.37 9.99
N TRP A 104 -16.71 -4.56 10.30
CA TRP A 104 -15.68 -5.21 9.49
C TRP A 104 -16.32 -6.02 8.36
N ARG A 105 -15.83 -5.84 7.12
CA ARG A 105 -16.20 -6.65 5.94
C ARG A 105 -14.96 -6.98 5.13
N THR A 106 -14.84 -8.24 4.72
CA THR A 106 -13.85 -8.66 3.72
C THR A 106 -14.26 -8.12 2.35
N ILE A 107 -13.42 -7.26 1.76
CA ILE A 107 -13.66 -6.64 0.44
C ILE A 107 -12.81 -7.26 -0.68
N ALA A 108 -11.75 -7.97 -0.31
CA ALA A 108 -10.93 -8.78 -1.20
C ALA A 108 -10.30 -9.93 -0.41
N SER A 109 -10.13 -11.08 -1.05
CA SER A 109 -9.43 -12.22 -0.47
C SER A 109 -8.81 -13.08 -1.57
N ARG A 110 -7.97 -14.04 -1.18
CA ARG A 110 -7.49 -15.09 -2.06
C ARG A 110 -7.63 -16.45 -1.37
N PRO A 111 -7.84 -17.54 -2.13
CA PRO A 111 -7.89 -18.89 -1.57
C PRO A 111 -6.65 -19.17 -0.73
N ARG A 112 -6.86 -19.67 0.49
CA ARG A 112 -5.79 -20.01 1.42
C ARG A 112 -5.86 -21.49 1.77
N ASN A 113 -4.72 -22.18 1.64
CA ASN A 113 -4.54 -23.46 2.28
C ASN A 113 -4.51 -23.26 3.81
N ALA A 114 -5.54 -23.74 4.50
CA ALA A 114 -5.72 -23.56 5.95
C ALA A 114 -4.67 -24.28 6.81
N GLN A 115 -3.87 -25.19 6.23
CA GLN A 115 -2.78 -25.87 6.92
C GLN A 115 -1.47 -25.06 6.92
N LEU A 116 -1.38 -23.98 6.14
CA LEU A 116 -0.22 -23.09 6.15
C LEU A 116 -0.20 -22.21 7.39
N ALA A 117 0.95 -22.12 8.05
CA ALA A 117 1.18 -21.18 9.14
C ALA A 117 0.87 -19.74 8.69
N ASP A 118 0.35 -18.90 9.59
CA ASP A 118 -0.04 -17.51 9.30
C ASP A 118 1.11 -16.65 8.75
N SER A 119 2.36 -16.95 9.14
CA SER A 119 3.55 -16.29 8.61
C SER A 119 3.85 -16.60 7.15
N MET A 120 3.18 -17.61 6.57
CA MET A 120 3.32 -18.03 5.18
C MET A 120 2.05 -17.64 4.41
N PRO A 121 2.10 -16.64 3.52
CA PRO A 121 0.92 -16.23 2.76
C PRO A 121 0.43 -17.31 1.79
N GLY A 122 1.34 -18.12 1.23
CA GLY A 122 1.00 -19.18 0.28
C GLY A 122 0.27 -18.63 -0.94
N ASP A 123 -0.81 -19.29 -1.34
CA ASP A 123 -1.67 -18.86 -2.45
C ASP A 123 -2.59 -17.69 -2.07
N ALA A 124 -2.60 -17.30 -0.79
CA ALA A 124 -3.39 -16.19 -0.27
C ALA A 124 -2.62 -14.86 -0.23
N ALA A 125 -1.55 -14.74 -1.03
CA ALA A 125 -0.73 -13.53 -1.08
C ALA A 125 -1.52 -12.36 -1.71
N ILE A 126 -2.07 -11.50 -0.86
CA ILE A 126 -2.81 -10.29 -1.20
C ILE A 126 -2.46 -9.18 -0.19
N GLU A 127 -2.16 -7.97 -0.67
CA GLU A 127 -1.85 -6.81 0.17
C GLU A 127 -2.11 -5.48 -0.58
N GLU A 128 -1.74 -4.34 0.03
CA GLU A 128 -1.82 -2.99 -0.55
C GLU A 128 -3.19 -2.62 -1.16
N PRO A 129 -4.30 -2.67 -0.38
CA PRO A 129 -5.60 -2.26 -0.88
C PRO A 129 -5.66 -0.74 -1.06
N PHE A 130 -6.04 -0.27 -2.25
CA PHE A 130 -6.27 1.15 -2.55
C PHE A 130 -7.61 1.35 -3.24
N ILE A 131 -8.48 2.19 -2.64
CA ILE A 131 -9.81 2.48 -3.19
C ILE A 131 -9.85 3.88 -3.81
N PHE A 132 -10.31 3.96 -5.05
CA PHE A 132 -10.46 5.21 -5.79
C PHE A 132 -11.86 5.32 -6.42
N LYS A 133 -12.52 6.48 -6.26
CA LYS A 133 -13.83 6.75 -6.89
C LYS A 133 -13.64 7.43 -8.25
N LYS A 134 -14.25 6.87 -9.30
CA LYS A 134 -14.30 7.47 -10.64
C LYS A 134 -15.69 7.30 -11.25
N GLY A 135 -16.35 8.42 -11.55
CA GLY A 135 -17.72 8.41 -12.06
C GLY A 135 -18.67 7.70 -11.10
N ALA A 136 -19.45 6.75 -11.62
CA ALA A 136 -20.43 5.98 -10.87
C ALA A 136 -19.85 4.77 -10.10
N TYR A 137 -18.52 4.59 -10.09
CA TYR A 137 -17.87 3.42 -9.53
C TYR A 137 -16.78 3.76 -8.53
N TYR A 138 -16.64 2.89 -7.54
CA TYR A 138 -15.46 2.73 -6.71
C TYR A 138 -14.61 1.61 -7.32
N TYR A 139 -13.30 1.81 -7.37
CA TYR A 139 -12.32 0.84 -7.87
C TYR A 139 -11.43 0.44 -6.71
N LEU A 140 -11.35 -0.86 -6.41
CA LEU A 140 -10.45 -1.42 -5.43
C LEU A 140 -9.28 -2.06 -6.19
N PHE A 141 -8.10 -1.48 -6.02
CA PHE A 141 -6.84 -2.06 -6.45
C PHE A 141 -6.25 -2.87 -5.30
N THR A 142 -5.67 -4.02 -5.60
CA THR A 142 -4.91 -4.83 -4.65
C THR A 142 -3.70 -5.42 -5.34
N SER A 143 -2.66 -5.70 -4.58
CA SER A 143 -1.48 -6.40 -5.08
C SER A 143 -1.56 -7.88 -4.75
N PHE A 144 -1.32 -8.74 -5.74
CA PHE A 144 -1.27 -10.19 -5.59
C PHE A 144 0.16 -10.72 -5.68
N ASP A 145 0.36 -11.89 -5.08
CA ASP A 145 1.59 -12.67 -5.10
C ASP A 145 2.74 -11.98 -4.34
N TYR A 146 3.99 -12.26 -4.67
CA TYR A 146 5.12 -12.00 -3.77
C TYR A 146 5.92 -10.75 -4.16
N CYS A 147 5.87 -9.75 -3.28
CA CYS A 147 6.79 -8.61 -3.29
C CYS A 147 8.19 -9.01 -2.83
N CYS A 148 9.09 -8.04 -2.82
CA CYS A 148 10.25 -8.05 -1.92
C CYS A 148 11.27 -9.17 -2.18
N ARG A 149 11.31 -9.72 -3.40
CA ARG A 149 12.24 -10.78 -3.84
C ARG A 149 13.15 -10.32 -4.98
N GLY A 150 13.33 -9.01 -5.13
CA GLY A 150 14.09 -8.44 -6.23
C GLY A 150 13.57 -8.94 -7.59
N PRO A 151 14.44 -9.37 -8.52
CA PRO A 151 14.03 -9.91 -9.82
C PRO A 151 13.15 -11.17 -9.76
N GLN A 152 13.09 -11.86 -8.62
CA GLN A 152 12.26 -13.06 -8.43
C GLN A 152 10.85 -12.74 -7.90
N SER A 153 10.50 -11.45 -7.79
CA SER A 153 9.17 -11.04 -7.37
C SER A 153 8.15 -11.45 -8.44
N THR A 154 7.01 -11.97 -8.01
CA THR A 154 5.89 -12.35 -8.90
C THR A 154 4.71 -11.39 -8.76
N TYR A 155 4.98 -10.21 -8.18
CA TYR A 155 4.02 -9.21 -7.79
C TYR A 155 3.22 -8.66 -8.96
N LYS A 156 1.92 -8.49 -8.78
CA LYS A 156 1.01 -7.96 -9.80
C LYS A 156 -0.11 -7.14 -9.20
N MET A 157 -0.60 -6.16 -9.96
CA MET A 157 -1.73 -5.33 -9.59
C MET A 157 -3.00 -5.85 -10.26
N VAL A 158 -4.05 -6.02 -9.47
CA VAL A 158 -5.39 -6.36 -9.96
C VAL A 158 -6.41 -5.31 -9.52
N VAL A 159 -7.56 -5.27 -10.20
CA VAL A 159 -8.65 -4.33 -9.89
C VAL A 159 -10.02 -4.99 -9.96
N GLY A 160 -10.91 -4.54 -9.09
CA GLY A 160 -12.36 -4.73 -9.17
C GLY A 160 -13.10 -3.42 -9.00
N ARG A 161 -14.41 -3.39 -9.30
CA ARG A 161 -15.24 -2.20 -9.09
C ARG A 161 -16.58 -2.49 -8.45
N ALA A 162 -17.11 -1.52 -7.71
CA ALA A 162 -18.43 -1.54 -7.09
C ALA A 162 -19.15 -0.20 -7.32
N LYS A 163 -20.49 -0.19 -7.33
CA LYS A 163 -21.27 1.07 -7.42
C LYS A 163 -21.36 1.82 -6.09
N GLU A 164 -21.19 1.10 -4.98
CA GLU A 164 -21.19 1.64 -3.63
C GLU A 164 -19.90 1.19 -2.93
N LEU A 165 -19.37 2.03 -2.04
CA LEU A 165 -18.09 1.79 -1.36
C LEU A 165 -18.04 0.43 -0.63
N ILE A 166 -19.19 -0.02 -0.09
CA ILE A 166 -19.31 -1.19 0.78
C ILE A 166 -19.89 -2.42 0.07
N ARG A 167 -20.16 -2.35 -1.24
CA ARG A 167 -20.68 -3.50 -2.01
C ARG A 167 -19.54 -4.38 -2.51
N PRO A 168 -19.82 -5.66 -2.84
CA PRO A 168 -18.82 -6.53 -3.43
C PRO A 168 -18.21 -5.87 -4.67
N TYR A 169 -16.88 -5.80 -4.66
CA TYR A 169 -16.12 -5.39 -5.82
C TYR A 169 -16.06 -6.58 -6.77
N VAL A 170 -16.44 -6.39 -8.02
CA VAL A 170 -16.39 -7.44 -9.03
C VAL A 170 -15.37 -7.09 -10.11
N ASP A 171 -14.70 -8.11 -10.61
CA ASP A 171 -13.79 -7.98 -11.74
C ASP A 171 -14.56 -7.92 -13.08
N LYS A 172 -13.82 -7.86 -14.20
CA LYS A 172 -14.40 -7.79 -15.54
C LYS A 172 -15.18 -9.06 -15.93
N ALA A 173 -14.87 -10.21 -15.34
CA ALA A 173 -15.59 -11.47 -15.53
C ALA A 173 -16.81 -11.60 -14.60
N GLY A 174 -17.01 -10.64 -13.68
CA GLY A 174 -18.09 -10.65 -12.70
C GLY A 174 -17.79 -11.47 -11.45
N VAL A 175 -16.55 -11.92 -11.26
CA VAL A 175 -16.12 -12.65 -10.06
C VAL A 175 -15.85 -11.65 -8.95
N GLY A 176 -16.38 -11.92 -7.75
CA GLY A 176 -16.16 -11.09 -6.57
C GLY A 176 -14.71 -11.12 -6.11
N LEU A 177 -14.14 -9.97 -5.76
CA LEU A 177 -12.78 -9.87 -5.21
C LEU A 177 -12.69 -10.58 -3.85
N GLU A 178 -13.78 -10.65 -3.09
CA GLU A 178 -13.85 -11.44 -1.86
C GLU A 178 -13.78 -12.95 -2.10
N GLN A 179 -13.91 -13.39 -3.36
CA GLN A 179 -13.85 -14.79 -3.79
C GLN A 179 -12.58 -15.08 -4.62
N GLY A 180 -11.59 -14.18 -4.61
CA GLY A 180 -10.37 -14.32 -5.40
C GLY A 180 -10.44 -13.76 -6.82
N GLY A 181 -11.52 -13.04 -7.16
CA GLY A 181 -11.62 -12.29 -8.42
C GLY A 181 -10.60 -11.15 -8.49
N GLY A 182 -10.36 -10.64 -9.69
CA GLY A 182 -9.44 -9.53 -9.91
C GLY A 182 -9.03 -9.42 -11.38
N THR A 183 -9.29 -8.28 -12.01
CA THR A 183 -8.80 -8.02 -13.38
C THR A 183 -7.36 -7.57 -13.33
N LEU A 184 -6.46 -8.28 -14.01
CA LEU A 184 -5.05 -7.88 -14.12
C LEU A 184 -4.93 -6.47 -14.72
N VAL A 185 -4.16 -5.62 -14.04
CA VAL A 185 -3.82 -4.27 -14.48
C VAL A 185 -2.37 -4.22 -14.96
N MET A 186 -1.46 -4.78 -14.18
CA MET A 186 -0.02 -4.74 -14.43
C MET A 186 0.67 -5.92 -13.73
N GLU A 187 1.66 -6.51 -14.39
CA GLU A 187 2.58 -7.49 -13.81
C GLU A 187 3.97 -7.30 -14.39
N GLY A 188 4.99 -7.88 -13.75
CA GLY A 188 6.34 -7.90 -14.30
C GLY A 188 6.38 -8.62 -15.64
N ASN A 189 7.06 -8.03 -16.62
CA ASN A 189 7.44 -8.69 -17.87
C ASN A 189 8.82 -9.36 -17.71
N LYS A 190 9.24 -10.14 -18.71
CA LYS A 190 10.51 -10.86 -18.70
C LYS A 190 11.73 -10.02 -19.14
N ASP A 191 11.52 -8.73 -19.39
CA ASP A 191 12.50 -7.84 -20.04
C ASP A 191 13.09 -6.83 -19.05
#